data_AF-A0A401PHT2-F1
#
_entry.id   AF-A0A401PHT2-F1
#
_cell.length_a   1.000
_cell.length_b   1.000
_cell.length_c   1.000
_cell.angle_alpha   90.00
_cell.angle_beta   90.00
_cell.angle_gamma   90.00
#
_symmetry.space_group_name_H-M   'P 1'
#
loop_
_entity.id
_entity.type
_entity.pdbx_description
1 polymer ?
#
loop_
_entity_poly.entity_id
_entity_poly.type
_entity_poly.pdbx_seq_one_letter_code
_entity_poly.pdbx_strand_id
1 'polypeptide(L)' 'MAATELPELKELNVQEVNVSSAVLKAAAHHYGSQCDKPNKEFMLCRWEEKDPRKCLQEGRKVNECALDFFSF' A
#
# COMPACT_ATOMS: atom_id res chain seq x y z
N MET A 1 5.43 32.00 -1.98
CA MET A 1 5.30 30.65 -1.41
C MET A 1 4.50 29.84 -2.41
N ALA A 2 5.08 28.79 -3.01
CA ALA A 2 4.34 27.93 -3.92
C ALA A 2 3.35 27.08 -3.12
N ALA A 3 2.09 27.05 -3.53
CA ALA A 3 1.10 26.17 -2.91
C ALA A 3 1.48 24.71 -3.21
N THR A 4 1.46 23.86 -2.20
CA THR A 4 1.69 22.42 -2.37
C THR A 4 0.45 21.79 -3.03
N GLU A 5 0.61 21.22 -4.23
CA GLU A 5 -0.46 20.47 -4.89
C GLU A 5 -0.71 19.14 -4.16
N LEU A 6 -1.86 19.02 -3.50
CA LEU A 6 -2.23 17.82 -2.76
C LEU A 6 -3.33 17.07 -3.52
N PRO A 7 -3.34 15.73 -3.48
CA PRO A 7 -4.43 14.94 -4.04
C PRO A 7 -5.75 15.22 -3.30
N GLU A 8 -6.86 14.94 -3.98
CA GLU A 8 -8.19 15.09 -3.38
C GLU A 8 -8.44 14.03 -2.30
N LEU A 9 -9.26 14.36 -1.29
CA LEU A 9 -9.62 13.40 -0.23
C LEU A 9 -10.28 12.12 -0.76
N LYS A 10 -11.00 12.23 -1.87
CA LYS A 10 -11.63 11.08 -2.54
C LYS A 10 -10.59 10.10 -3.07
N GLU A 11 -9.44 10.59 -3.53
CA GLU A 11 -8.34 9.75 -3.99
C GLU A 11 -7.69 9.01 -2.82
N LEU A 12 -7.67 9.57 -1.62
CA LEU A 12 -7.09 8.90 -0.46
C LEU A 12 -8.00 7.84 0.16
N ASN A 13 -9.27 7.78 -0.24
CA ASN A 13 -10.23 6.81 0.28
C ASN A 13 -9.99 5.43 -0.33
N VAL A 14 -9.64 4.46 0.52
CA VAL A 14 -9.45 3.05 0.21
C VAL A 14 -10.06 2.19 1.33
N GLN A 15 -10.34 0.92 1.04
CA GLN A 15 -10.76 -0.02 2.07
C GLN A 15 -9.56 -0.41 2.95
N GLU A 16 -9.65 -0.22 4.26
CA GLU A 16 -8.55 -0.50 5.18
C GLU A 16 -8.40 -2.00 5.50
N VAL A 17 -7.16 -2.43 5.69
CA VAL A 17 -6.80 -3.79 6.13
C VAL A 17 -6.99 -3.89 7.65
N ASN A 18 -8.22 -4.21 8.06
CA ASN A 18 -8.65 -4.21 9.46
C ASN A 18 -8.26 -5.48 10.23
N VAL A 19 -6.96 -5.71 10.42
CA VAL A 19 -6.42 -6.78 11.27
C VAL A 19 -5.46 -6.23 12.32
N SER A 20 -5.29 -6.95 13.43
CA SER A 20 -4.36 -6.54 14.49
C SER A 20 -2.90 -6.72 14.06
N SER A 21 -1.99 -6.00 14.72
CA SER A 21 -0.55 -6.14 14.47
C SER A 21 -0.03 -7.55 14.74
N ALA A 22 -0.62 -8.28 15.69
CA ALA A 22 -0.28 -9.68 15.97
C ALA A 22 -0.61 -10.58 14.76
N VAL A 23 -1.78 -10.39 14.14
CA VAL A 23 -2.19 -11.13 12.94
C VAL A 23 -1.28 -10.81 11.76
N LEU A 24 -1.02 -9.52 11.51
CA LEU A 24 -0.11 -9.09 10.44
C LEU A 24 1.29 -9.69 10.61
N LYS A 25 1.82 -9.66 11.84
CA LYS A 25 3.17 -10.17 12.12
C LYS A 25 3.26 -11.69 11.97
N ALA A 26 2.23 -12.42 12.42
CA ALA A 26 2.17 -13.86 12.25
C ALA A 26 2.08 -14.26 10.76
N ALA A 27 1.33 -13.50 9.96
CA ALA A 27 1.15 -13.76 8.54
C ALA A 27 2.30 -13.21 7.65
N ALA A 28 3.20 -12.38 8.19
CA ALA A 28 4.16 -11.59 7.41
C ALA A 28 5.00 -12.42 6.41
N HIS A 29 5.45 -13.61 6.79
CA HIS A 29 6.23 -14.48 5.90
C HIS A 29 5.40 -15.01 4.73
N HIS A 30 4.14 -15.37 4.98
CA HIS A 30 3.22 -15.86 3.95
C HIS A 30 2.76 -14.72 3.04
N TYR A 31 2.37 -13.59 3.64
CA TYR A 31 2.01 -12.37 2.92
C TYR A 31 3.16 -11.88 2.03
N GLY A 32 4.38 -11.84 2.57
CA GLY A 32 5.57 -11.44 1.80
C GLY A 32 5.84 -12.34 0.61
N SER A 33 5.50 -13.64 0.68
CA SER A 33 5.64 -14.57 -0.46
C SER A 33 4.55 -14.41 -1.51
N GLN A 34 3.30 -14.14 -1.10
CA GLN A 34 2.15 -14.06 -2.02
C GLN A 34 2.02 -12.67 -2.68
N CYS A 35 2.23 -11.61 -1.90
CA CYS A 35 2.09 -10.23 -2.35
C CYS A 35 3.44 -9.55 -2.67
N ASP A 36 4.48 -10.32 -2.99
CA ASP A 36 5.84 -9.80 -3.20
C ASP A 36 5.91 -8.73 -4.30
N LYS A 37 5.29 -9.01 -5.45
CA LYS A 37 5.35 -8.15 -6.65
C LYS A 37 4.78 -6.74 -6.40
N PRO A 38 3.51 -6.56 -6.01
CA PRO A 38 2.96 -5.22 -5.79
C PRO A 38 3.71 -4.46 -4.67
N ASN A 39 4.16 -5.16 -3.62
CA ASN A 39 4.95 -4.55 -2.56
C ASN A 39 6.30 -4.03 -3.05
N LYS A 40 7.04 -4.83 -3.83
CA LYS A 40 8.33 -4.41 -4.38
C LYS A 40 8.19 -3.27 -5.38
N GLU A 41 7.16 -3.28 -6.23
CA GLU A 41 6.87 -2.20 -7.17
C GLU A 41 6.58 -0.88 -6.43
N PHE A 42 5.73 -0.92 -5.39
CA PHE A 42 5.47 0.25 -4.54
C PHE A 42 6.72 0.77 -3.85
N MET A 43 7.53 -0.14 -3.29
CA MET A 43 8.77 0.23 -2.62
C MET A 43 9.75 0.87 -3.62
N LEU A 44 9.91 0.29 -4.81
CA LEU A 44 10.77 0.86 -5.86
C LEU A 44 10.31 2.27 -6.25
N CYS A 45 9.02 2.47 -6.55
CA CYS A 45 8.45 3.79 -6.86
C CYS A 45 8.77 4.80 -5.74
N ARG A 46 8.53 4.41 -4.49
CA ARG A 46 8.76 5.29 -3.33
C ARG A 46 10.23 5.71 -3.20
N TRP A 47 11.16 4.79 -3.48
CA TRP A 47 12.59 5.05 -3.40
C TRP A 47 13.09 5.96 -4.53
N GLU A 48 12.57 5.78 -5.74
CA GLU A 48 12.96 6.55 -6.92
C GLU A 48 12.34 7.95 -6.93
N GLU A 49 11.01 8.04 -6.78
CA GLU A 49 10.28 9.31 -6.88
C GLU A 49 10.45 10.21 -5.66
N LYS A 50 10.64 9.61 -4.47
CA LYS A 50 10.74 10.30 -3.17
C LYS A 50 9.56 11.23 -2.85
N ASP A 51 8.48 11.15 -3.61
CA ASP A 51 7.22 11.85 -3.41
C ASP A 51 6.09 10.82 -3.27
N PRO A 52 5.48 10.66 -2.10
CA PRO A 52 4.45 9.64 -1.87
C PRO A 52 3.20 9.86 -2.73
N ARG A 53 2.93 11.08 -3.18
CA ARG A 53 1.75 11.40 -4.01
C ARG A 53 1.79 10.70 -5.37
N LYS A 54 2.99 10.44 -5.89
CA LYS A 54 3.18 9.79 -7.19
C LYS A 54 3.01 8.27 -7.16
N CYS A 55 3.17 7.67 -5.99
CA CYS A 55 3.12 6.20 -5.81
C CYS A 55 1.79 5.71 -5.22
N LEU A 56 0.74 6.55 -5.25
CA LEU A 56 -0.56 6.21 -4.69
C LEU A 56 -1.22 5.03 -5.41
N GLN A 57 -1.03 4.90 -6.72
CA GLN A 57 -1.61 3.80 -7.50
C GLN A 57 -1.00 2.45 -7.11
N GLU A 58 0.32 2.40 -6.93
CA GLU A 58 1.04 1.22 -6.46
C GLU A 58 0.65 0.88 -5.03
N GLY A 59 0.45 1.90 -4.18
CA GLY A 59 -0.07 1.74 -2.82
C GLY A 59 -1.46 1.07 -2.80
N ARG A 60 -2.35 1.42 -3.75
CA ARG A 60 -3.66 0.74 -3.88
C ARG A 60 -3.50 -0.73 -4.23
N LYS A 61 -2.58 -1.09 -5.13
CA LYS A 61 -2.31 -2.50 -5.48
C LYS A 61 -1.78 -3.31 -4.28
N VAL A 62 -0.95 -2.68 -3.43
CA VAL A 62 -0.50 -3.29 -2.17
C VAL A 62 -1.69 -3.56 -1.25
N ASN A 63 -2.58 -2.57 -1.13
CA ASN A 63 -3.77 -2.67 -0.29
C ASN A 63 -4.77 -3.72 -0.81
N GLU A 64 -5.03 -3.75 -2.12
CA GLU A 64 -5.87 -4.77 -2.78
C GLU A 64 -5.32 -6.18 -2.54
N CYS A 65 -4.01 -6.40 -2.75
CA CYS A 65 -3.40 -7.72 -2.49
C CYS A 65 -3.50 -8.12 -1.01
N ALA A 66 -3.35 -7.17 -0.09
CA ALA A 66 -3.50 -7.44 1.34
C ALA A 66 -4.94 -7.78 1.72
N LEU A 67 -5.93 -7.06 1.19
CA LEU A 67 -7.34 -7.39 1.39
C LEU A 67 -7.65 -8.79 0.86
N ASP A 68 -7.26 -9.11 -0.37
CA ASP A 68 -7.47 -10.44 -0.95
C ASP A 68 -6.81 -11.54 -0.13
N PHE A 69 -5.57 -11.32 0.35
CA PHE A 69 -4.84 -12.27 1.20
C PHE A 69 -5.55 -12.55 2.54
N PHE A 70 -6.25 -11.55 3.11
CA PHE A 70 -7.01 -11.70 4.35
C PHE A 70 -8.52 -11.93 4.16
N SER A 71 -9.00 -12.10 2.91
CA SER A 71 -10.43 -12.26 2.58
C SER A 71 -10.94 -13.70 2.71
N PHE A 72 -10.63 -14.36 3.83
CA PHE A 72 -11.16 -15.69 4.19
C PHE A 72 -12.43 -15.63 5.02
#